data_AF-A0A7W0F889-F1
#
_entry.id   AF-A0A7W0F889-F1
#
_cell.length_a   1.000
_cell.length_b   1.000
_cell.length_c   1.000
_cell.angle_alpha   90.00
_cell.angle_beta   90.00
_cell.angle_gamma   90.00
#
_symmetry.space_group_name_H-M   'P 1'
#
loop_
_entity.id
_entity.type
_entity.pdbx_description
1 polymer ?
#
loop_
_entity_poly.entity_id
_entity_poly.type
_entity_poly.pdbx_seq_one_letter_code
_entity_poly.pdbx_strand_id
1 'polypeptide(L)'
;MDWKKIGDGLYAGDKKAEVRSIRVPDSAGTWRRYRISTAWELGAEKFTLIPAEARLVKDEGKNIGLLITGRDSGLVKIGKKLGVVQQILTSFNAVNKKAAARLTAGLGLEFYEEEDRILAKELGCE
;
A
#
# COMPACT_ATOMS: atom_id res chain seq x y z
N MET A 1 15.26 -10.63 -0.42
CA MET A 1 14.60 -9.43 0.13
C MET A 1 14.50 -9.63 1.63
N ASP A 2 14.89 -8.64 2.44
CA ASP A 2 14.80 -8.78 3.89
C ASP A 2 13.39 -8.41 4.35
N TRP A 3 12.70 -9.40 4.89
CA TRP A 3 11.33 -9.30 5.40
C TRP A 3 11.38 -9.10 6.92
N LYS A 4 10.80 -7.99 7.42
CA LYS A 4 10.70 -7.71 8.86
C LYS A 4 9.29 -7.95 9.35
N LYS A 5 9.13 -8.68 10.45
CA LYS A 5 7.81 -8.89 11.08
C LYS A 5 7.26 -7.54 11.55
N ILE A 6 6.04 -7.19 11.13
CA ILE A 6 5.35 -5.94 11.51
C ILE A 6 4.05 -6.19 12.29
N GLY A 7 3.61 -7.43 12.37
CA GLY A 7 2.39 -7.86 13.05
C GLY A 7 2.25 -9.38 12.95
N ASP A 8 1.19 -9.93 13.52
CA ASP A 8 0.93 -11.36 13.41
C ASP A 8 0.64 -11.74 11.96
N GLY A 9 1.43 -12.68 11.46
CA GLY A 9 1.37 -13.13 10.07
C GLY A 9 1.77 -12.12 8.98
N LEU A 10 2.29 -10.94 9.35
CA LEU A 10 2.64 -9.89 8.38
C LEU A 10 4.11 -9.51 8.43
N TYR A 11 4.72 -9.48 7.26
CA TYR A 11 6.11 -9.09 7.06
C TYR A 11 6.21 -7.93 6.06
N ALA A 12 7.02 -6.93 6.35
CA ALA A 12 7.23 -5.80 5.45
C ALA A 12 8.64 -5.76 4.88
N GLY A 13 8.74 -5.27 3.66
CA GLY A 13 10.00 -4.88 3.05
C GLY A 13 10.49 -3.52 3.52
N ASP A 14 11.80 -3.30 3.40
CA ASP A 14 12.43 -2.01 3.72
C ASP A 14 12.29 -0.96 2.60
N LYS A 15 12.11 -1.39 1.35
CA LYS A 15 12.01 -0.49 0.20
C LYS A 15 10.69 0.29 0.26
N LYS A 16 10.80 1.62 0.17
CA LYS A 16 9.67 2.56 0.19
C LYS A 16 9.49 3.32 -1.11
N ALA A 17 8.25 3.68 -1.43
CA ALA A 17 7.90 4.56 -2.54
C ALA A 17 6.81 5.56 -2.11
N GLU A 18 6.92 6.80 -2.56
CA GLU A 18 5.91 7.82 -2.27
C GLU A 18 4.61 7.57 -3.05
N VAL A 19 3.48 7.74 -2.37
CA VAL A 19 2.14 7.60 -2.96
C VAL A 19 1.28 8.79 -2.56
N ARG A 20 0.65 9.43 -3.57
CA ARG A 20 -0.24 10.59 -3.40
C ARG A 20 -1.71 10.27 -3.65
N SER A 21 -1.99 9.09 -4.19
CA SER A 21 -3.35 8.64 -4.42
C SER A 21 -3.44 7.12 -4.36
N ILE A 22 -4.57 6.62 -3.88
CA ILE A 22 -4.94 5.22 -3.90
C ILE A 22 -6.24 5.05 -4.70
N ARG A 23 -6.38 3.93 -5.40
CA ARG A 23 -7.64 3.48 -5.97
C ARG A 23 -8.24 2.44 -5.05
N VAL A 24 -9.51 2.58 -4.73
CA VAL A 24 -10.26 1.64 -3.88
C VAL A 24 -11.57 1.33 -4.61
N PRO A 25 -11.98 0.06 -4.72
CA PRO A 25 -13.30 -0.29 -5.23
C PRO A 25 -14.35 0.25 -4.25
N ASP A 26 -15.40 0.88 -4.78
CA ASP A 26 -16.59 1.19 -3.99
C ASP A 26 -17.50 -0.05 -3.87
N SER A 27 -18.61 0.10 -3.14
CA SER A 27 -19.58 -0.99 -2.91
C SER A 27 -20.24 -1.52 -4.19
N ALA A 28 -20.12 -0.81 -5.31
CA ALA A 28 -20.62 -1.23 -6.62
C ALA A 28 -19.49 -1.81 -7.51
N GLY A 29 -18.31 -2.09 -6.93
CA GLY A 29 -17.15 -2.60 -7.67
C GLY A 29 -16.45 -1.54 -8.54
N THR A 30 -16.86 -0.27 -8.45
CA THR A 30 -16.25 0.79 -9.26
C THR A 30 -15.00 1.34 -8.58
N TRP A 31 -13.87 1.25 -9.27
CA TRP A 31 -12.60 1.77 -8.77
C TRP A 31 -12.58 3.30 -8.72
N ARG A 32 -12.62 3.85 -7.52
CA ARG A 32 -12.50 5.29 -7.29
C ARG A 32 -11.11 5.67 -6.83
N ARG A 33 -10.61 6.81 -7.31
CA ARG A 33 -9.31 7.35 -6.91
C ARG A 33 -9.49 8.38 -5.80
N TYR A 34 -8.76 8.20 -4.70
CA TYR A 34 -8.69 9.15 -3.60
C TYR A 34 -7.27 9.69 -3.44
N ARG A 35 -7.16 10.99 -3.16
CA ARG A 35 -5.90 11.58 -2.72
C ARG A 35 -5.58 11.09 -1.32
N ILE A 36 -4.30 10.83 -1.07
CA ILE A 36 -3.77 10.51 0.25
C ILE A 36 -2.58 11.42 0.59
N SER A 37 -2.40 11.68 1.88
CA SER A 37 -1.22 12.35 2.44
C SER A 37 -0.91 11.76 3.80
N THR A 38 0.26 12.08 4.34
CA THR A 38 0.55 11.81 5.73
C THR A 38 -0.29 12.74 6.64
N ALA A 39 -0.67 12.25 7.82
CA ALA A 39 -1.28 12.97 8.93
C ALA A 39 -0.60 12.55 10.25
N TRP A 40 -0.66 13.39 11.27
CA TRP A 40 0.03 13.17 12.57
C TRP A 40 -0.96 13.03 13.72
N GLU A 41 -2.23 13.32 13.47
CA GLU A 41 -3.30 13.32 14.46
C GLU A 41 -4.53 12.61 13.89
N LEU A 42 -5.21 11.84 14.74
CA LEU A 42 -6.52 11.28 14.44
C LEU A 42 -7.50 12.44 14.29
N GLY A 43 -8.20 12.51 13.15
CA GLY A 43 -9.17 13.56 12.87
C GLY A 43 -8.65 14.73 12.04
N ALA A 44 -7.41 14.70 11.54
CA ALA A 44 -6.90 15.75 10.64
C ALA A 44 -7.89 16.03 9.48
N GLU A 45 -8.37 17.27 9.41
CA GLU A 45 -9.36 17.68 8.40
C GLU A 45 -8.72 17.97 7.04
N LYS A 46 -7.49 18.52 7.07
CA LYS A 46 -6.79 19.00 5.88
C LYS A 46 -5.74 17.99 5.41
N PHE A 47 -5.49 17.99 4.10
CA PHE A 47 -4.35 17.31 3.53
C PHE A 47 -3.06 18.05 3.85
N THR A 48 -1.98 17.30 4.00
CA THR A 48 -0.63 17.85 4.00
C THR A 48 -0.01 17.74 2.60
N LEU A 49 1.09 18.47 2.38
CA LEU A 49 1.89 18.34 1.16
C LEU A 49 2.76 17.06 1.15
N ILE A 50 2.90 16.43 2.32
CA ILE A 50 3.74 15.27 2.55
C ILE A 50 3.01 14.01 2.06
N PRO A 51 3.55 13.31 1.04
CA PRO A 51 2.93 12.09 0.52
C PRO A 51 2.94 10.99 1.58
N ALA A 52 2.05 10.00 1.40
CA ALA A 52 2.14 8.74 2.13
C ALA A 52 3.26 7.87 1.52
N GLU A 53 3.63 6.80 2.22
CA GLU A 53 4.67 5.87 1.80
C GLU A 53 4.07 4.47 1.63
N ALA A 54 4.36 3.83 0.51
CA ALA A 54 4.07 2.43 0.28
C ALA A 54 5.34 1.59 0.42
N ARG A 55 5.18 0.36 0.91
CA ARG A 55 6.20 -0.69 0.92
C ARG A 55 5.55 -2.03 0.62
N LEU A 56 6.35 -3.02 0.20
CA LEU A 56 5.83 -4.38 0.02
C LEU A 56 5.47 -4.98 1.39
N VAL A 57 4.39 -5.75 1.42
CA VAL A 57 3.96 -6.53 2.59
C VAL A 57 3.64 -7.95 2.14
N LYS A 58 4.05 -8.93 2.95
CA LYS A 58 3.87 -10.36 2.73
C LYS A 58 3.05 -10.95 3.86
N ASP A 59 2.05 -11.76 3.54
CA ASP A 59 1.27 -12.53 4.51
C ASP A 59 1.85 -13.94 4.73
N GLU A 60 1.28 -14.72 5.65
CA GLU A 60 1.67 -16.12 5.92
C GLU A 60 1.45 -17.04 4.71
N GLY A 61 0.47 -16.71 3.86
CA GLY A 61 0.19 -17.39 2.60
C GLY A 61 1.22 -17.11 1.50
N LYS A 62 2.29 -16.38 1.82
CA LYS A 62 3.33 -15.91 0.89
C LYS A 62 2.80 -14.93 -0.18
N ASN A 63 1.61 -14.37 -0.02
CA ASN A 63 1.07 -13.36 -0.91
C ASN A 63 1.69 -12.02 -0.61
N ILE A 64 2.05 -11.29 -1.67
CA ILE A 64 2.71 -10.00 -1.59
C ILE A 64 1.76 -8.93 -2.13
N GLY A 65 1.48 -7.95 -1.29
CA GLY A 65 0.75 -6.74 -1.63
C GLY A 65 1.53 -5.49 -1.22
N LEU A 66 0.78 -4.43 -0.93
CA LEU A 66 1.29 -3.14 -0.51
C LEU A 66 0.74 -2.76 0.86
N LEU A 67 1.63 -2.24 1.70
CA LEU A 67 1.28 -1.55 2.92
C LEU A 67 1.56 -0.07 2.75
N ILE A 68 0.54 0.76 2.94
CA ILE A 68 0.63 2.22 2.89
C ILE A 68 0.53 2.77 4.31
N THR A 69 1.51 3.60 4.69
CA THR A 69 1.55 4.32 5.96
C THR A 69 1.78 5.81 5.70
N GLY A 70 1.58 6.63 6.72
CA GLY A 70 2.17 7.95 6.72
C GLY A 70 3.70 7.86 6.76
N ARG A 71 4.36 8.92 6.30
CA ARG A 71 5.81 9.11 6.47
C ARG A 71 6.16 9.11 7.96
N ASP A 72 7.32 8.54 8.28
CA ASP A 72 7.87 8.49 9.66
C ASP A 72 6.89 7.94 10.69
N SER A 73 6.20 6.84 10.32
CA SER A 73 5.17 6.19 11.15
C SER A 73 3.94 7.06 11.43
N GLY A 74 3.73 8.10 10.62
CA GLY A 74 2.50 8.87 10.63
C GLY A 74 1.29 8.08 10.14
N LEU A 75 0.13 8.73 10.25
CA LEU A 75 -1.15 8.24 9.78
C LEU A 75 -1.37 8.58 8.30
N VAL A 76 -2.37 7.95 7.67
CA VAL A 76 -2.79 8.22 6.30
C VAL A 76 -4.10 8.97 6.29
N LYS A 77 -4.09 10.22 5.83
CA LYS A 77 -5.32 10.97 5.49
C LYS A 77 -5.82 10.50 4.13
N ILE A 78 -7.07 10.06 4.05
CA ILE A 78 -7.73 9.63 2.81
C ILE A 78 -8.85 10.59 2.46
N GLY A 79 -8.86 11.11 1.23
CA GLY A 79 -9.93 11.97 0.74
C GLY A 79 -10.09 13.26 1.57
N LYS A 80 -10.91 14.20 1.08
CA LYS A 80 -11.21 15.40 1.87
C LYS A 80 -12.11 15.07 3.07
N LYS A 81 -13.06 14.14 2.88
CA LYS A 81 -14.16 13.85 3.81
C LYS A 81 -14.16 12.42 4.38
N LEU A 82 -13.22 11.53 4.00
CA LEU A 82 -13.28 10.13 4.45
C LEU A 82 -12.73 9.97 5.86
N GLY A 83 -11.43 10.22 6.07
CA GLY A 83 -10.87 10.07 7.41
C GLY A 83 -9.36 9.91 7.43
N VAL A 84 -8.86 9.63 8.63
CA VAL A 84 -7.44 9.34 8.90
C VAL A 84 -7.36 7.92 9.44
N VAL A 85 -6.48 7.10 8.87
CA VAL A 85 -6.26 5.70 9.28
C VAL A 85 -4.79 5.46 9.60
N GLN A 86 -4.50 4.45 10.41
CA GLN A 86 -3.12 4.07 10.74
C GLN A 86 -2.36 3.59 9.51
N GLN A 87 -2.96 2.65 8.77
CA GLN A 87 -2.36 2.03 7.60
C GLN A 87 -3.42 1.50 6.65
N ILE A 88 -3.01 1.24 5.40
CA ILE A 88 -3.86 0.63 4.38
C ILE A 88 -3.11 -0.56 3.78
N LEU A 89 -3.72 -1.74 3.82
CA LEU A 89 -3.29 -2.92 3.06
C LEU A 89 -4.01 -2.93 1.72
N THR A 90 -3.27 -3.09 0.62
CA THR A 90 -3.84 -2.98 -0.73
C THR A 90 -3.03 -3.73 -1.78
N SER A 91 -3.60 -3.89 -2.97
CA SER A 91 -3.00 -4.50 -4.15
C SER A 91 -2.18 -3.53 -5.01
N PHE A 92 -1.39 -4.04 -5.96
CA PHE A 92 -0.54 -3.25 -6.85
C PHE A 92 -1.33 -2.34 -7.81
N ASN A 93 -2.51 -2.75 -8.25
CA ASN A 93 -3.38 -1.95 -9.12
C ASN A 93 -4.07 -0.78 -8.39
N ALA A 94 -3.96 -0.72 -7.06
CA ALA A 94 -4.46 0.39 -6.26
C ALA A 94 -3.56 1.63 -6.29
N VAL A 95 -2.27 1.50 -6.62
CA VAL A 95 -1.33 2.62 -6.67
C VAL A 95 -0.94 2.96 -8.10
N ASN A 96 -0.24 4.09 -8.29
CA ASN A 96 0.27 4.42 -9.61
C ASN A 96 1.40 3.46 -10.02
N LYS A 97 1.51 3.19 -11.33
CA LYS A 97 2.49 2.25 -11.89
C LYS A 97 3.95 2.59 -11.51
N LYS A 98 4.27 3.88 -11.36
CA LYS A 98 5.63 4.34 -10.99
C LYS A 98 6.01 3.94 -9.57
N ALA A 99 5.08 4.03 -8.62
CA ALA A 99 5.29 3.60 -7.25
C ALA A 99 5.43 2.07 -7.18
N ALA A 100 4.54 1.33 -7.85
CA ALA A 100 4.62 -0.12 -7.94
C ALA A 100 5.97 -0.57 -8.54
N ALA A 101 6.35 -0.03 -9.71
CA ALA A 101 7.62 -0.33 -10.36
C ALA A 101 8.84 0.01 -9.47
N ARG A 102 8.80 1.12 -8.73
CA ARG A 102 9.87 1.47 -7.79
C ARG A 102 10.00 0.42 -6.69
N LEU A 103 8.90 -0.13 -6.18
CA LEU A 103 8.94 -1.16 -5.16
C LEU A 103 9.41 -2.52 -5.70
N THR A 104 9.04 -2.86 -6.93
CA THR A 104 9.25 -4.19 -7.50
C THR A 104 10.51 -4.31 -8.35
N ALA A 105 11.12 -3.20 -8.75
CA ALA A 105 12.33 -3.20 -9.58
C ALA A 105 13.47 -4.01 -8.93
N GLY A 106 13.99 -4.97 -9.69
CA GLY A 106 15.06 -5.87 -9.30
C GLY A 106 14.62 -7.05 -8.42
N LEU A 107 13.31 -7.25 -8.22
CA LEU A 107 12.77 -8.37 -7.46
C LEU A 107 12.23 -9.45 -8.40
N GLY A 108 12.51 -10.71 -8.09
CA GLY A 108 11.91 -11.86 -8.77
C GLY A 108 10.49 -12.08 -8.26
N LEU A 109 9.54 -11.28 -8.73
CA LEU A 109 8.13 -11.37 -8.37
C LEU A 109 7.28 -11.85 -9.54
N GLU A 110 6.41 -12.81 -9.28
CA GLU A 110 5.35 -13.24 -10.19
C GLU A 110 4.04 -12.58 -9.79
N PHE A 111 3.40 -11.85 -10.71
CA PHE A 111 2.14 -11.17 -10.46
C PHE A 111 0.96 -12.03 -10.89
N TYR A 112 -0.09 -12.02 -10.10
CA TYR A 112 -1.35 -12.71 -10.39
C TYR A 112 -2.53 -11.83 -10.01
N GLU A 113 -3.68 -12.15 -10.59
CA GLU A 113 -4.95 -11.46 -10.34
C GLU A 113 -5.87 -12.34 -9.49
N GLU A 114 -6.42 -11.77 -8.43
CA GLU A 114 -7.39 -12.41 -7.54
C GLU A 114 -8.48 -11.38 -7.21
N GLU A 115 -9.74 -11.66 -7.55
CA GLU A 115 -10.87 -10.76 -7.28
C GLU A 115 -10.62 -9.29 -7.72
N ASP A 116 -10.17 -9.09 -8.95
CA ASP A 116 -9.76 -7.79 -9.53
C ASP A 116 -8.58 -7.10 -8.82
N ARG A 117 -7.84 -7.80 -7.95
CA ARG A 117 -6.65 -7.29 -7.25
C ARG A 117 -5.40 -7.90 -7.86
N ILE A 118 -4.43 -7.05 -8.18
CA ILE A 118 -3.10 -7.53 -8.59
C ILE A 118 -2.24 -7.72 -7.36
N LEU A 119 -1.88 -8.96 -7.07
CA LEU A 119 -0.95 -9.37 -6.02
C LEU A 119 0.30 -10.00 -6.64
N ALA A 120 1.26 -10.40 -5.81
CA ALA A 120 2.46 -11.08 -6.27
C ALA A 120 2.89 -12.22 -5.35
N LYS A 121 3.75 -13.11 -5.83
CA LYS A 121 4.54 -14.08 -5.04
C LYS A 121 6.02 -13.97 -5.42
N GLU A 122 6.90 -14.44 -4.55
CA GLU A 122 8.32 -14.61 -4.90
C GLU A 122 8.47 -15.77 -5.90
N LEU A 123 9.23 -15.56 -6.97
CA LEU A 123 9.58 -16.61 -7.94
C LEU A 123 10.32 -17.75 -7.22
N GLY A 124 9.88 -19.00 -7.45
CA GLY A 124 10.49 -20.20 -6.86
C GLY A 124 10.02 -20.54 -5.44
N CYS A 125 8.98 -19.89 -4.92
CA CYS A 125 8.26 -20.39 -3.75
C CYS A 125 7.22 -21.44 -4.18
N GLU A 126 7.64 -22.71 -4.22
CA GLU A 126 6.72 -23.86 -4.14
C GLU A 126 6.02 -23.93 -2.77
#